data_AF-A0A2M8PJL5-F1
#
_entry.id   AF-A0A2M8PJL5-F1
#
_cell.length_a   1.000
_cell.length_b   1.000
_cell.length_c   1.000
_cell.angle_alpha   90.00
_cell.angle_beta   90.00
_cell.angle_gamma   90.00
#
_symmetry.space_group_name_H-M   'P 1'
#
loop_
_entity.id
_entity.type
_entity.pdbx_description
1 polymer ?
#
loop_
_entity_poly.entity_id
_entity_poly.type
_entity_poly.pdbx_seq_one_letter_code
_entity_poly.pdbx_strand_id
1 'polypeptide(L)'
;QHKNTGSYPPTLNEHKEHILHKSIAPAPLPRPILGQTQIIAQQLAEKLQLVGVLGVEFFLTQSGKLIINEIAPRPHNSGHWTIDACYCSQFEQHIRAISGLNLGSFKNHHNAEMINLIG
;
A
#
# COMPACT_ATOMS: atom_id res chain seq x y z
N GLN A 1 20.66 11.66 6.00
CA GLN A 1 19.80 10.54 5.57
C GLN A 1 18.69 11.09 4.70
N HIS A 2 18.57 10.64 3.45
CA HIS A 2 17.54 11.11 2.54
C HIS A 2 16.17 10.60 3.01
N LYS A 3 15.34 11.51 3.56
CA LYS A 3 13.96 11.25 3.94
C LYS A 3 13.06 11.18 2.70
N ASN A 4 13.31 10.21 1.83
CA ASN A 4 12.43 10.00 0.68
C ASN A 4 11.32 9.04 1.11
N THR A 5 10.08 9.51 1.13
CA THR A 5 8.89 8.74 1.48
C THR A 5 7.95 8.77 0.28
N GLY A 6 7.30 7.65 -0.01
CA GLY A 6 6.26 7.58 -1.04
C GLY A 6 5.30 6.44 -0.75
N SER A 7 4.26 6.35 -1.56
CA SER A 7 3.25 5.31 -1.41
C SER A 7 2.73 4.85 -2.76
N TYR A 8 2.39 3.56 -2.83
CA TYR A 8 1.64 2.99 -3.94
C TYR A 8 0.20 3.52 -3.96
N PRO A 9 -0.51 3.41 -5.10
CA PRO A 9 -1.96 3.62 -5.14
C PRO A 9 -2.65 2.72 -4.10
N PRO A 10 -3.66 3.23 -3.36
CA PRO A 10 -4.43 2.41 -2.44
C PRO A 10 -5.15 1.28 -3.18
N THR A 11 -5.31 0.14 -2.49
CA THR A 11 -6.08 -1.00 -2.99
C THR A 11 -7.43 -1.12 -2.28
N LEU A 12 -8.44 -1.63 -2.98
CA LEU A 12 -9.69 -2.05 -2.36
C LEU A 12 -9.60 -3.54 -2.04
N ASN A 13 -9.67 -3.89 -0.76
CA ASN A 13 -9.47 -5.25 -0.26
C ASN A 13 -10.81 -5.89 0.13
N GLU A 14 -11.10 -7.06 -0.44
CA GLU A 14 -12.22 -7.92 -0.07
C GLU A 14 -11.69 -9.06 0.80
N HIS A 15 -12.24 -9.21 2.00
CA HIS A 15 -11.92 -10.29 2.93
C HIS A 15 -13.09 -11.28 3.01
N LYS A 16 -12.77 -12.57 3.07
CA LYS A 16 -13.72 -13.67 3.33
C LYS A 16 -13.20 -14.46 4.51
N GLU A 17 -14.06 -14.73 5.50
CA GLU A 17 -13.68 -15.50 6.69
C GLU A 17 -12.41 -14.96 7.38
N HIS A 18 -12.28 -13.63 7.43
CA HIS A 18 -11.13 -12.90 7.98
C HIS A 18 -9.80 -13.08 7.22
N ILE A 19 -9.83 -13.65 6.01
CA ILE A 19 -8.65 -13.78 5.15
C ILE A 19 -8.83 -12.89 3.91
N LEU A 20 -7.76 -12.20 3.51
CA LEU A 20 -7.76 -11.43 2.27
C LEU A 20 -8.03 -12.37 1.09
N HIS A 21 -9.11 -12.11 0.35
CA HIS A 21 -9.49 -12.88 -0.82
C HIS A 21 -9.07 -12.18 -2.11
N LYS A 22 -9.28 -10.86 -2.18
CA LYS A 22 -9.03 -10.07 -3.40
C LYS A 22 -8.54 -8.66 -3.08
N SER A 23 -7.64 -8.14 -3.91
CA SER A 23 -7.21 -6.73 -3.91
C SER A 23 -7.35 -6.13 -5.31
N ILE A 24 -8.04 -5.00 -5.43
CA ILE A 24 -8.19 -4.25 -6.69
C ILE A 24 -7.32 -2.99 -6.62
N ALA A 25 -6.46 -2.79 -7.62
CA ALA A 25 -5.47 -1.73 -7.67
C ALA A 25 -5.49 -0.96 -9.01
N PRO A 26 -5.58 0.37 -9.02
CA PRO A 26 -5.97 1.23 -7.90
C PRO A 26 -7.40 0.93 -7.41
N ALA A 27 -7.69 1.27 -6.16
CA ALA A 27 -9.05 1.17 -5.63
C ALA A 27 -10.00 2.04 -6.48
N PRO A 28 -11.20 1.52 -6.87
CA PRO A 28 -12.19 2.25 -7.67
C PRO A 28 -12.94 3.28 -6.81
N LEU A 29 -12.21 4.21 -6.21
CA LEU A 29 -12.71 5.25 -5.31
C LEU A 29 -12.38 6.66 -5.85
N PRO A 30 -13.11 7.70 -5.40
CA PRO A 30 -12.83 9.07 -5.79
C PRO A 30 -11.38 9.49 -5.49
N ARG A 31 -10.75 10.23 -6.41
CA ARG A 31 -9.37 10.74 -6.28
C ARG A 31 -9.07 11.44 -4.94
N PRO A 32 -9.97 12.25 -4.36
CA PRO A 32 -9.73 12.85 -3.04
C PRO A 32 -9.52 11.83 -1.93
N ILE A 33 -10.26 10.70 -1.94
CA ILE A 33 -10.12 9.64 -0.94
C ILE A 33 -8.80 8.91 -1.12
N LEU A 34 -8.41 8.61 -2.36
CA LEU A 34 -7.13 7.98 -2.66
C LEU A 34 -5.96 8.83 -2.19
N GLY A 35 -5.97 10.13 -2.53
CA GLY A 35 -4.94 11.08 -2.12
C GLY A 35 -4.86 11.24 -0.61
N GLN A 36 -6.00 11.36 0.07
CA GLN A 36 -6.04 11.45 1.54
C GLN A 36 -5.49 10.20 2.21
N THR A 37 -5.81 9.00 1.69
CA THR A 37 -5.28 7.73 2.21
C THR A 37 -3.76 7.67 2.11
N GLN A 38 -3.21 8.07 0.95
CA GLN A 38 -1.77 8.13 0.73
C GLN A 38 -1.08 9.16 1.65
N ILE A 39 -1.66 10.34 1.83
CA ILE A 39 -1.13 11.38 2.74
C ILE A 39 -1.06 10.84 4.18
N ILE A 40 -2.13 10.21 4.67
CA ILE A 40 -2.14 9.65 6.03
C ILE A 40 -1.07 8.57 6.20
N ALA A 41 -0.94 7.66 5.23
CA ALA A 41 0.06 6.58 5.27
C ALA A 41 1.50 7.13 5.25
N GLN A 42 1.79 8.14 4.42
CA GLN A 42 3.11 8.78 4.36
C GLN A 42 3.43 9.52 5.67
N GLN A 43 2.48 10.29 6.21
CA GLN A 43 2.65 10.96 7.51
C GLN A 43 2.91 9.97 8.65
N LEU A 44 2.23 8.81 8.63
CA LEU A 44 2.45 7.75 9.61
C LEU A 44 3.86 7.17 9.49
N ALA A 45 4.30 6.85 8.28
CA ALA A 45 5.66 6.36 8.02
C ALA A 45 6.73 7.35 8.49
N GLU A 46 6.54 8.65 8.23
CA GLU A 46 7.46 9.70 8.67
C GLU A 46 7.51 9.83 10.19
N LYS A 47 6.36 9.84 10.87
CA LYS A 47 6.27 9.94 12.34
C LYS A 47 6.89 8.72 13.03
N LEU A 48 6.76 7.54 12.43
CA LEU A 48 7.37 6.31 12.92
C LEU A 48 8.87 6.23 12.58
N GLN A 49 9.42 7.18 11.82
CA GLN A 49 10.79 7.14 11.31
C GLN A 49 11.08 5.81 10.57
N LEU A 50 10.10 5.35 9.79
CA LEU A 50 10.14 4.07 9.12
C LEU A 50 11.37 3.95 8.19
N VAL A 51 12.08 2.83 8.32
CA VAL A 51 13.02 2.34 7.32
C VAL A 51 12.47 1.01 6.79
N GLY A 52 12.02 0.98 5.54
CA GLY A 52 11.41 -0.20 4.94
C GLY A 52 10.06 0.08 4.29
N VAL A 53 9.11 -0.84 4.46
CA VAL A 53 7.75 -0.78 3.90
C VAL A 53 6.75 -0.92 5.03
N LEU A 54 5.64 -0.19 4.93
CA LEU A 54 4.53 -0.19 5.88
C LEU A 54 3.22 -0.42 5.13
N GLY A 55 2.55 -1.53 5.42
CA GLY A 55 1.14 -1.70 5.10
C GLY A 55 0.29 -0.91 6.10
N VAL A 56 -0.68 -0.14 5.61
CA VAL A 56 -1.64 0.59 6.45
C VAL A 56 -3.04 0.24 5.94
N GLU A 57 -3.84 -0.39 6.77
CA GLU A 57 -5.21 -0.75 6.43
C GLU A 57 -6.19 0.29 6.96
N PHE A 58 -7.20 0.59 6.14
CA PHE A 58 -8.21 1.58 6.43
C PHE A 58 -9.61 1.02 6.27
N PHE A 59 -10.54 1.50 7.09
CA PHE A 59 -11.95 1.49 6.79
C PHE A 59 -12.37 2.85 6.22
N LEU A 60 -13.14 2.83 5.14
CA LEU A 60 -13.85 4.00 4.62
C LEU A 60 -15.32 3.90 5.06
N THR A 61 -15.76 4.83 5.89
CA THR A 61 -17.15 4.86 6.35
C THR A 61 -18.10 5.35 5.26
N GLN A 62 -19.40 5.10 5.43
CA GLN A 62 -20.44 5.63 4.53
C GLN A 62 -20.47 7.17 4.48
N SER A 63 -20.02 7.84 5.54
CA SER A 63 -19.86 9.30 5.60
C SER A 63 -18.57 9.82 4.94
N GLY A 64 -17.76 8.93 4.34
CA GLY A 64 -16.51 9.30 3.66
C GLY A 64 -15.31 9.49 4.61
N LYS A 65 -15.39 9.04 5.86
CA LYS A 65 -14.29 9.14 6.82
C LYS A 65 -13.36 7.94 6.69
N LEU A 66 -12.05 8.20 6.64
CA LEU A 66 -11.01 7.18 6.73
C LEU A 66 -10.65 6.91 8.19
N ILE A 67 -10.61 5.64 8.58
CA ILE A 67 -10.23 5.18 9.91
C ILE A 67 -9.12 4.14 9.73
N ILE A 68 -7.97 4.33 10.38
CA ILE A 68 -6.91 3.32 10.39
C ILE A 68 -7.40 2.12 11.21
N ASN A 69 -7.35 0.93 10.60
CA ASN A 69 -7.64 -0.33 11.28
C ASN A 69 -6.37 -0.93 11.88
N GLU A 70 -5.36 -1.16 11.04
CA GLU A 70 -4.09 -1.78 11.46
C GLU A 70 -2.90 -1.28 10.64
N ILE A 71 -1.70 -1.61 11.13
CA ILE A 71 -0.44 -1.39 10.43
C ILE A 71 0.42 -2.65 10.44
N ALA A 72 1.14 -2.87 9.34
CA ALA A 72 2.08 -3.97 9.19
C ALA A 72 3.45 -3.42 8.73
N PRO A 73 4.48 -3.39 9.59
CA PRO A 73 5.81 -2.82 9.27
C PRO A 73 6.66 -3.80 8.43
N ARG A 74 6.08 -4.27 7.33
CA ARG A 74 6.66 -5.22 6.37
C ARG A 74 5.94 -5.12 5.03
N PRO A 75 6.47 -5.72 3.95
CA PRO A 75 5.66 -6.06 2.78
C PRO A 75 4.36 -6.77 3.20
N HIS A 76 3.27 -6.41 2.54
CA HIS A 76 1.91 -6.81 2.89
C HIS A 76 1.23 -7.60 1.78
N ASN A 77 0.30 -8.50 2.14
CA ASN A 77 -0.38 -9.39 1.20
C ASN A 77 -1.13 -8.58 0.13
N SER A 78 -1.88 -7.55 0.56
CA SER A 78 -2.59 -6.63 -0.34
C SER A 78 -1.70 -5.77 -1.23
N GLY A 79 -0.37 -5.89 -1.12
CA GLY A 79 0.63 -5.24 -1.98
C GLY A 79 1.25 -6.17 -3.03
N HIS A 80 0.93 -7.47 -3.09
CA HIS A 80 1.62 -8.39 -4.02
C HIS A 80 1.37 -8.05 -5.50
N TRP A 81 0.24 -7.39 -5.82
CA TRP A 81 -0.02 -6.85 -7.16
C TRP A 81 1.10 -5.94 -7.71
N THR A 82 1.90 -5.32 -6.83
CA THR A 82 3.02 -4.46 -7.23
C THR A 82 4.16 -5.22 -7.92
N ILE A 83 4.21 -6.56 -7.82
CA ILE A 83 5.18 -7.38 -8.55
C ILE A 83 4.99 -7.21 -10.07
N ASP A 84 3.75 -7.29 -10.54
CA ASP A 84 3.44 -7.38 -11.98
C ASP A 84 2.96 -6.06 -12.58
N ALA A 85 2.56 -5.08 -11.74
CA ALA A 85 1.88 -3.87 -12.21
C ALA A 85 2.59 -2.56 -11.84
N CYS A 86 3.69 -2.60 -11.08
CA CYS A 86 4.46 -1.41 -10.69
C CYS A 86 5.89 -1.44 -11.23
N TYR A 87 6.44 -0.26 -11.48
CA TYR A 87 7.85 -0.12 -11.89
C TYR A 87 8.85 -0.59 -10.82
N CYS A 88 8.43 -0.62 -9.56
CA CYS A 88 9.21 -1.15 -8.44
C CYS A 88 8.24 -1.87 -7.49
N SER A 89 8.45 -3.17 -7.27
CA SER A 89 7.59 -3.95 -6.37
C SER A 89 7.82 -3.57 -4.92
N GLN A 90 6.85 -3.84 -4.04
CA GLN A 90 7.03 -3.58 -2.59
C GLN A 90 8.24 -4.31 -2.00
N PHE A 91 8.63 -5.46 -2.57
CA PHE A 91 9.77 -6.22 -2.12
C PHE A 91 11.08 -5.55 -2.50
N GLU A 92 11.19 -5.12 -3.76
CA GLU A 92 12.34 -4.36 -4.24
C GLU A 92 12.46 -3.01 -3.52
N GLN A 93 11.31 -2.36 -3.27
CA GLN A 93 11.22 -1.14 -2.47
C GLN A 93 11.73 -1.34 -1.04
N HIS A 94 11.35 -2.46 -0.42
CA HIS A 94 11.81 -2.82 0.92
C HIS A 94 13.34 -3.01 0.95
N ILE A 95 13.90 -3.77 0.01
CA ILE A 95 15.35 -3.97 -0.10
C ILE A 95 16.08 -2.64 -0.32
N ARG A 96 15.61 -1.79 -1.24
CA ARG A 96 16.20 -0.46 -1.48
C ARG A 96 16.23 0.38 -0.20
N ALA A 97 15.12 0.42 0.52
CA ALA A 97 15.00 1.20 1.74
C ALA A 97 15.98 0.71 2.84
N ILE A 98 16.05 -0.59 3.10
CA ILE A 98 16.92 -1.14 4.17
C ILE A 98 18.41 -1.12 3.78
N SER A 99 18.72 -1.14 2.48
CA SER A 99 20.10 -1.07 1.98
C SER A 99 20.59 0.37 1.75
N GLY A 100 19.78 1.38 2.05
CA GLY A 100 20.16 2.79 1.86
C GLY A 100 20.28 3.23 0.39
N LEU A 101 19.67 2.49 -0.53
CA LEU A 101 19.61 2.85 -1.95
C LEU A 101 18.51 3.88 -2.21
N ASN A 102 18.58 4.54 -3.36
CA ASN A 102 17.47 5.38 -3.82
C ASN A 102 16.20 4.54 -4.00
N LEU A 103 15.08 5.07 -3.52
CA LEU A 103 13.77 4.48 -3.68
C LEU A 103 13.36 4.40 -5.15
N GLY A 104 12.66 3.32 -5.51
CA GLY A 104 12.09 3.14 -6.85
C GLY A 104 10.84 3.99 -7.06
N SER A 105 10.30 3.93 -8.30
CA SER A 105 9.04 4.57 -8.63
C SER A 105 7.86 3.81 -8.02
N PHE A 106 7.00 4.52 -7.29
CA PHE A 106 5.74 3.98 -6.73
C PHE A 106 4.59 3.94 -7.75
N LYS A 107 4.84 4.34 -9.00
CA LYS A 107 3.80 4.36 -10.04
C LYS A 107 3.51 2.94 -10.52
N ASN A 108 2.23 2.63 -10.69
CA ASN A 108 1.79 1.49 -11.46
C ASN A 108 1.78 1.82 -12.96
N HIS A 109 2.14 0.86 -13.80
CA HIS A 109 1.99 0.98 -15.26
C HIS A 109 0.67 0.38 -15.74
N HIS A 110 0.04 -0.51 -14.97
CA HIS A 110 -1.24 -1.15 -15.29
C HIS A 110 -2.15 -1.17 -14.06
N ASN A 111 -3.46 -1.30 -14.27
CA ASN A 111 -4.37 -1.68 -13.21
C ASN A 111 -4.27 -3.20 -12.98
N ALA A 112 -4.51 -3.65 -11.77
CA ALA A 112 -4.38 -5.05 -11.39
C ALA A 112 -5.51 -5.49 -10.45
N GLU A 113 -5.87 -6.77 -10.56
CA GLU A 113 -6.65 -7.48 -9.57
C GLU A 113 -5.83 -8.68 -9.11
N MET A 114 -5.68 -8.82 -7.79
CA MET A 114 -4.97 -9.92 -7.15
C MET A 114 -6.00 -10.80 -6.45
N ILE A 115 -5.97 -12.11 -6.72
CA ILE A 115 -6.79 -13.11 -6.04
C ILE A 115 -5.88 -14.02 -5.22
N ASN A 116 -6.15 -14.14 -3.93
CA ASN A 116 -5.47 -15.12 -3.09
C ASN A 116 -6.03 -16.51 -3.37
N LEU A 117 -5.11 -17.46 -3.61
CA LEU A 117 -5.42 -18.86 -3.76
C LEU A 117 -5.27 -19.54 -2.40
N ILE A 118 -6.40 -19.90 -1.80
CA ILE A 118 -6.49 -20.62 -0.53
C ILE A 118 -7.17 -21.95 -0.83
N GLY A 119 -6.53 -23.05 -0.41
CA GLY A 119 -7.05 -24.42 -0.53
C GLY A 119 -7.56 -24.96 0.79
#